data_AF-A0A917VP53-F1
#
_entry.id   AF-A0A917VP53-F1
#
_cell.length_a   1.000
_cell.length_b   1.000
_cell.length_c   1.000
_cell.angle_alpha   90.00
_cell.angle_beta   90.00
_cell.angle_gamma   90.00
#
_symmetry.space_group_name_H-M   'P 1'
#
loop_
_entity.id
_entity.type
_entity.pdbx_description
1 polymer ?
#
loop_
_entity_poly.entity_id
_entity_poly.type
_entity_poly.pdbx_seq_one_letter_code
_entity_poly.pdbx_strand_id
1 'polypeptide(L)'
;MTNTAASRTATALRHRKLAVDAFNEAHAHYEIAVLDHVAALIVEAYPETTHLTFDHSPHDRTIQLHALWTTHHSGTEELLLDVRQDGNTAALDLDELADDLSDALAGLHSAAWSTVRPDPRPDRRWVLDLPPADRVARLAELVRAHHPEAGLVTVEFSGDKCRVLNVTHADVTELSIDLIAGPTPSGGEDSLWPKETERQISALALQIQALPHLRAQHLVRVGGPATHTALLLLPLTQTNTRGE
;
A
#
# COMPACT_ATOMS: atom_id res chain seq x y z
N MET A 1 -42.69 13.92 -24.69
CA MET A 1 -41.52 14.83 -24.61
C MET A 1 -40.59 14.54 -23.40
N THR A 2 -40.68 13.38 -22.76
CA THR A 2 -39.94 13.06 -21.51
C THR A 2 -38.60 12.32 -21.69
N ASN A 3 -38.31 11.84 -22.91
CA ASN A 3 -37.17 10.94 -23.18
C ASN A 3 -35.80 11.67 -23.18
N THR A 4 -35.77 12.95 -23.57
CA THR A 4 -34.53 13.72 -23.72
C THR A 4 -33.95 14.19 -22.38
N ALA A 5 -34.80 14.48 -21.38
CA ALA A 5 -34.35 14.93 -20.06
C ALA A 5 -33.74 13.78 -19.24
N ALA A 6 -34.40 12.60 -19.23
CA ALA A 6 -33.89 11.41 -18.55
C ALA A 6 -32.55 10.93 -19.13
N SER A 7 -32.38 11.00 -20.46
CA SER A 7 -31.13 10.67 -21.15
C SER A 7 -29.99 11.64 -20.80
N ARG A 8 -30.28 12.95 -20.68
CA ARG A 8 -29.29 13.95 -20.24
C ARG A 8 -28.86 13.76 -18.79
N THR A 9 -29.81 13.48 -17.89
CA THR A 9 -29.50 13.20 -16.47
C THR A 9 -28.62 11.95 -16.33
N ALA A 10 -28.93 10.86 -17.04
CA ALA A 10 -28.12 9.65 -17.01
C ALA A 10 -26.68 9.88 -17.54
N THR A 11 -26.55 10.68 -18.60
CA THR A 11 -25.25 11.05 -19.17
C THR A 11 -24.45 11.94 -18.21
N ALA A 12 -25.07 12.94 -17.60
CA ALA A 12 -24.44 13.82 -16.61
C ALA A 12 -23.99 13.03 -15.37
N LEU A 13 -24.80 12.09 -14.88
CA LEU A 13 -24.43 11.20 -13.78
C LEU A 13 -23.21 10.33 -14.14
N ARG A 14 -23.16 9.81 -15.37
CA ARG A 14 -22.00 9.05 -15.86
C ARG A 14 -20.74 9.92 -15.91
N HIS A 15 -20.81 11.12 -16.48
CA HIS A 15 -19.67 12.04 -16.52
C HIS A 15 -19.20 12.45 -15.14
N ARG A 16 -20.14 12.74 -14.21
CA ARG A 16 -19.80 13.04 -12.82
C ARG A 16 -19.06 11.87 -12.17
N LYS A 17 -19.55 10.64 -12.35
CA LYS A 17 -18.89 9.44 -11.82
C LYS A 17 -17.47 9.30 -12.37
N LEU A 18 -17.30 9.40 -13.70
CA LEU A 18 -15.98 9.33 -14.33
C LEU A 18 -15.01 10.42 -13.83
N ALA A 19 -15.50 11.64 -13.62
CA ALA A 19 -14.70 12.74 -13.10
C ALA A 19 -14.28 12.51 -11.64
N VAL A 20 -15.19 11.99 -10.79
CA VAL A 20 -14.88 11.62 -9.41
C VAL A 20 -13.87 10.48 -9.36
N ASP A 21 -14.05 9.44 -10.18
CA ASP A 21 -13.14 8.30 -10.24
C ASP A 21 -11.73 8.75 -10.68
N ALA A 22 -11.63 9.60 -11.70
CA ALA A 22 -10.35 10.16 -12.16
C ALA A 22 -9.68 11.07 -11.13
N PHE A 23 -10.46 11.89 -10.42
CA PHE A 23 -9.95 12.73 -9.33
C PHE A 23 -9.40 11.87 -8.19
N ASN A 24 -10.17 10.88 -7.73
CA ASN A 24 -9.74 10.00 -6.64
C ASN A 24 -8.48 9.21 -7.01
N GLU A 25 -8.37 8.75 -8.26
CA GLU A 25 -7.19 8.05 -8.74
C GLU A 25 -5.95 8.96 -8.77
N ALA A 26 -6.11 10.18 -9.29
CA ALA A 26 -5.02 11.17 -9.30
C ALA A 26 -4.59 11.57 -7.88
N HIS A 27 -5.55 11.69 -6.96
CA HIS A 27 -5.28 12.02 -5.57
C HIS A 27 -4.56 10.88 -4.85
N ALA A 28 -4.99 9.63 -5.03
CA ALA A 28 -4.30 8.46 -4.48
C ALA A 28 -2.87 8.35 -4.98
N HIS A 29 -2.63 8.65 -6.26
CA HIS A 29 -1.27 8.71 -6.80
C HIS A 29 -0.44 9.81 -6.13
N TYR A 30 -0.99 11.01 -5.97
CA TYR A 30 -0.32 12.11 -5.27
C TYR A 30 0.05 11.71 -3.83
N GLU A 31 -0.88 11.15 -3.06
CA GLU A 31 -0.65 10.73 -1.67
C GLU A 31 0.51 9.73 -1.55
N ILE A 32 0.56 8.73 -2.44
CA ILE A 32 1.67 7.75 -2.44
C ILE A 32 2.98 8.39 -2.91
N ALA A 33 2.95 9.33 -3.85
CA ALA A 33 4.14 10.05 -4.29
C ALA A 33 4.75 10.92 -3.18
N VAL A 34 3.91 11.54 -2.32
CA VAL A 34 4.37 12.26 -1.12
C VAL A 34 5.04 11.29 -0.15
N LEU A 35 4.46 10.12 0.09
CA LEU A 35 5.10 9.10 0.94
C LEU A 35 6.45 8.63 0.38
N ASP A 36 6.57 8.48 -0.94
CA ASP A 36 7.85 8.15 -1.59
C ASP A 36 8.89 9.25 -1.41
N HIS A 37 8.47 10.52 -1.53
CA HIS A 37 9.35 11.66 -1.32
C HIS A 37 9.86 11.72 0.13
N VAL A 38 8.94 11.64 1.09
CA VAL A 38 9.25 11.61 2.53
C VAL A 38 10.18 10.45 2.87
N ALA A 39 9.89 9.25 2.35
CA ALA A 39 10.75 8.09 2.56
C ALA A 39 12.15 8.29 1.99
N ALA A 40 12.26 8.87 0.78
CA ALA A 40 13.55 9.15 0.16
C ALA A 40 14.38 10.14 0.99
N LEU A 41 13.78 11.25 1.46
CA LEU A 41 14.46 12.22 2.32
C LEU A 41 14.95 11.56 3.62
N ILE A 42 14.09 10.79 4.28
CA ILE A 42 14.43 10.12 5.53
C ILE A 42 15.54 9.09 5.31
N VAL A 43 15.48 8.29 4.25
CA VAL A 43 16.51 7.27 3.94
C VAL A 43 17.83 7.93 3.52
N GLU A 44 17.80 9.11 2.89
CA GLU A 44 19.02 9.86 2.58
C GLU A 44 19.75 10.31 3.86
N ALA A 45 19.01 10.82 4.86
CA ALA A 45 19.57 11.27 6.12
C ALA A 45 19.83 10.13 7.14
N TYR A 46 18.96 9.12 7.16
CA TYR A 46 18.94 8.00 8.10
C TYR A 46 18.64 6.68 7.36
N PRO A 47 19.63 6.09 6.67
CA PRO A 47 19.43 4.97 5.74
C PRO A 47 18.84 3.70 6.34
N GLU A 48 18.97 3.51 7.65
CA GLU A 48 18.50 2.33 8.36
C GLU A 48 17.03 2.45 8.82
N THR A 49 16.40 3.60 8.59
CA THR A 49 15.02 3.85 9.04
C THR A 49 14.05 2.94 8.32
N THR A 50 13.23 2.21 9.09
CA THR A 50 12.16 1.36 8.55
C THR A 50 10.78 1.98 8.75
N HIS A 51 10.61 2.77 9.81
CA HIS A 51 9.35 3.41 10.14
C HIS A 51 9.57 4.65 10.98
N LEU A 52 8.55 5.51 11.03
CA LEU A 52 8.49 6.65 11.92
C LEU A 52 7.24 6.59 12.81
N THR A 53 7.29 7.31 13.92
CA THR A 53 6.14 7.50 14.80
C THR A 53 5.67 8.93 14.82
N PHE A 54 4.36 9.09 14.94
CA PHE A 54 3.71 10.39 14.95
C PHE A 54 2.39 10.37 15.71
N ASP A 55 1.95 11.55 16.13
CA ASP A 55 0.57 11.81 16.55
C ASP A 55 -0.17 12.48 15.38
N HIS A 56 -1.44 12.11 15.18
CA HIS A 56 -2.33 12.75 14.22
C HIS A 56 -3.43 13.47 14.99
N SER A 57 -3.52 14.79 14.86
CA SER A 57 -4.64 15.58 15.39
C SER A 57 -5.76 15.57 14.35
N PRO A 58 -6.86 14.80 14.53
CA PRO A 58 -7.94 14.78 13.54
C PRO A 58 -8.71 16.09 13.46
N HIS A 59 -8.58 16.97 14.46
CA HIS A 59 -9.25 18.27 14.49
C HIS A 59 -8.52 19.28 13.61
N ASP A 60 -7.19 19.31 13.73
CA ASP A 60 -6.35 20.26 13.01
C ASP A 60 -5.80 19.67 11.70
N ARG A 61 -5.96 18.35 11.51
CA ARG A 61 -5.38 17.54 10.42
C ARG A 61 -3.87 17.69 10.33
N THR A 62 -3.24 17.92 11.47
CA THR A 62 -1.79 18.08 11.58
C THR A 62 -1.16 16.81 12.12
N ILE A 63 0.06 16.58 11.66
CA ILE A 63 0.92 15.50 12.10
C ILE A 63 2.05 16.06 12.95
N GLN A 64 2.35 15.37 14.05
CA GLN A 64 3.49 15.68 14.89
C GLN A 64 4.52 14.55 14.87
N LEU A 65 5.67 14.87 14.28
CA LEU A 65 7.00 14.24 14.40
C LEU A 65 7.29 13.68 15.80
N HIS A 66 7.55 12.38 15.99
CA HIS A 66 8.05 11.87 17.28
C HIS A 66 9.41 11.22 17.20
N ALA A 67 9.57 10.24 16.32
CA ALA A 67 10.81 9.49 16.26
C ALA A 67 10.95 8.71 14.97
N LEU A 68 12.20 8.49 14.58
CA LEU A 68 12.61 7.58 13.51
C LEU A 68 13.14 6.30 14.14
N TRP A 69 12.76 5.16 13.56
CA TRP A 69 13.06 3.84 14.10
C TRP A 69 13.60 2.92 13.00
N THR A 70 14.42 1.96 13.42
CA THR A 70 14.77 0.80 12.60
C THR A 70 14.16 -0.47 13.19
N THR A 71 13.90 -1.45 12.33
CA THR A 71 13.43 -2.79 12.72
C THR A 71 14.40 -3.80 12.15
N HIS A 72 15.11 -4.48 13.05
CA HIS A 72 16.08 -5.51 12.68
C HIS A 72 15.37 -6.79 12.21
N HIS A 73 16.11 -7.68 11.54
CA HIS A 73 15.60 -8.97 11.07
C HIS A 73 15.03 -9.86 12.20
N SER A 74 15.50 -9.66 13.43
CA SER A 74 14.99 -10.29 14.66
C SER A 74 13.63 -9.75 15.11
N GLY A 75 13.11 -8.70 14.48
CA GLY A 75 11.92 -7.97 14.91
C GLY A 75 12.18 -6.98 16.06
N THR A 76 13.44 -6.81 16.47
CA THR A 76 13.80 -5.82 17.50
C THR A 76 13.82 -4.42 16.90
N GLU A 77 13.15 -3.48 17.56
CA GLU A 77 13.12 -2.07 17.18
C GLU A 77 14.21 -1.28 17.91
N GLU A 78 14.84 -0.35 17.20
CA GLU A 78 15.86 0.56 17.73
C GLU A 78 15.54 2.00 17.34
N LEU A 79 15.68 2.91 18.31
CA LEU A 79 15.45 4.34 18.15
C LEU A 79 16.66 4.98 17.47
N LEU A 80 16.45 5.58 16.30
CA LEU A 80 17.51 6.27 15.57
C LEU A 80 17.56 7.77 15.90
N LEU A 81 16.39 8.38 16.08
CA LEU A 81 16.24 9.80 16.36
C LEU A 81 14.98 10.05 17.20
N ASP A 82 15.11 10.76 18.33
CA ASP A 82 13.97 11.27 19.09
C ASP A 82 13.72 12.74 18.70
N VAL A 83 12.78 12.96 17.79
CA VAL A 83 12.43 14.30 17.28
C VAL A 83 11.99 15.26 18.39
N ARG A 84 11.43 14.74 19.49
CA ARG A 84 10.96 15.60 20.59
C ARG A 84 12.11 16.12 21.46
N GLN A 85 13.23 15.40 21.52
CA GLN A 85 14.36 15.72 22.38
C GLN A 85 15.53 16.32 21.59
N ASP A 86 15.72 15.86 20.36
CA ASP A 86 16.86 16.22 19.51
C ASP A 86 16.52 17.44 18.66
N GLY A 87 16.64 18.63 19.26
CA GLY A 87 16.35 19.91 18.61
C GLY A 87 17.35 20.36 17.53
N ASN A 88 18.23 19.48 17.04
CA ASN A 88 19.18 19.80 15.97
C ASN A 88 19.18 18.73 14.88
N THR A 89 18.15 18.75 14.05
CA THR A 89 18.00 17.88 12.88
C THR A 89 18.51 18.56 11.62
N ALA A 90 19.74 19.10 11.62
CA ALA A 90 20.29 19.82 10.46
C ALA A 90 20.29 19.01 9.13
N ALA A 91 20.08 17.69 9.22
CA ALA A 91 19.96 16.79 8.07
C ALA A 91 18.53 16.69 7.48
N LEU A 92 17.48 17.08 8.22
CA LEU A 92 16.08 16.98 7.81
C LEU A 92 15.26 18.19 8.27
N ASP A 93 14.52 18.80 7.34
CA ASP A 93 13.45 19.73 7.68
C ASP A 93 12.23 18.95 8.17
N LEU A 94 12.12 18.81 9.48
CA LEU A 94 11.05 18.03 10.11
C LEU A 94 9.68 18.71 10.03
N ASP A 95 9.67 20.04 9.92
CA ASP A 95 8.43 20.81 9.81
C ASP A 95 7.85 20.61 8.39
N GLU A 96 8.69 20.69 7.36
CA GLU A 96 8.29 20.38 5.98
C GLU A 96 7.81 18.93 5.84
N LEU A 97 8.50 17.96 6.44
CA LEU A 97 8.07 16.55 6.46
C LEU A 97 6.71 16.38 7.16
N ALA A 98 6.48 17.09 8.27
CA ALA A 98 5.22 17.02 8.99
C ALA A 98 4.08 17.64 8.19
N ASP A 99 4.32 18.74 7.47
CA ASP A 99 3.35 19.38 6.58
C ASP A 99 3.00 18.46 5.39
N ASP A 100 4.00 17.89 4.72
CA ASP A 100 3.80 16.92 3.62
C ASP A 100 2.97 15.71 4.06
N LEU A 101 3.30 15.15 5.22
CA LEU A 101 2.55 14.03 5.79
C LEU A 101 1.13 14.46 6.19
N SER A 102 0.95 15.67 6.72
CA SER A 102 -0.37 16.20 7.07
C SER A 102 -1.27 16.28 5.85
N ASP A 103 -0.73 16.74 4.71
CA ASP A 103 -1.45 16.79 3.44
C ASP A 103 -1.78 15.39 2.90
N ALA A 104 -0.80 14.47 2.89
CA ALA A 104 -1.00 13.12 2.38
C ALA A 104 -1.99 12.29 3.22
N LEU A 105 -2.04 12.53 4.54
CA LEU A 105 -2.88 11.78 5.49
C LEU A 105 -4.16 12.54 5.90
N ALA A 106 -4.42 13.71 5.32
CA ALA A 106 -5.55 14.59 5.68
C ALA A 106 -6.93 13.91 5.61
N GLY A 107 -7.10 12.94 4.70
CA GLY A 107 -8.34 12.17 4.53
C GLY A 107 -8.25 10.79 5.19
N LEU A 108 -9.26 10.41 5.98
CA LEU A 108 -9.32 9.05 6.59
C LEU A 108 -9.42 7.90 5.58
N HIS A 109 -9.73 8.21 4.32
CA HIS A 109 -9.76 7.24 3.20
C HIS A 109 -8.62 7.46 2.21
N SER A 110 -7.59 8.23 2.60
CA SER A 110 -6.39 8.43 1.79
C SER A 110 -5.68 7.09 1.58
N ALA A 111 -5.13 6.89 0.38
CA ALA A 111 -4.30 5.73 0.07
C ALA A 111 -3.05 5.65 0.95
N ALA A 112 -2.56 6.80 1.44
CA ALA A 112 -1.43 6.86 2.36
C ALA A 112 -1.71 6.17 3.70
N TRP A 113 -2.97 6.06 4.16
CA TRP A 113 -3.28 5.31 5.37
C TRP A 113 -2.99 3.81 5.27
N SER A 114 -2.76 3.29 4.05
CA SER A 114 -2.36 1.90 3.86
C SER A 114 -1.00 1.57 4.50
N THR A 115 -0.10 2.56 4.65
CA THR A 115 1.22 2.38 5.31
C THR A 115 1.19 2.69 6.80
N VAL A 116 0.04 3.09 7.34
CA VAL A 116 -0.10 3.53 8.72
C VAL A 116 -0.74 2.43 9.59
N ARG A 117 -0.19 2.22 10.78
CA ARG A 117 -0.73 1.30 11.79
C ARG A 117 -0.74 1.95 13.18
N PRO A 118 -1.61 1.50 14.10
CA PRO A 118 -1.49 1.89 15.50
C PRO A 118 -0.13 1.48 16.07
N ASP A 119 0.48 2.35 16.88
CA ASP A 119 1.67 1.99 17.66
C ASP A 119 1.24 1.01 18.77
N PRO A 120 1.93 -0.13 18.97
CA PRO A 120 1.63 -1.06 20.06
C PRO A 120 1.93 -0.50 21.45
N ARG A 121 2.72 0.58 21.55
CA ARG A 121 3.09 1.21 22.82
C ARG A 121 1.93 2.00 23.44
N PRO A 122 1.89 2.13 24.77
CA PRO A 122 0.90 2.96 25.44
C PRO A 122 1.17 4.42 25.10
N ASP A 123 0.18 5.03 24.44
CA ASP A 123 0.02 6.43 24.00
C ASP A 123 -0.51 6.35 22.58
N ARG A 124 -1.54 7.14 22.23
CA ARG A 124 -2.30 7.04 20.96
C ARG A 124 -1.50 7.45 19.72
N ARG A 125 -0.35 6.84 19.50
CA ARG A 125 0.59 7.12 18.43
C ARG A 125 0.29 6.22 17.24
N TRP A 126 0.69 6.71 16.09
CA TRP A 126 0.65 6.01 14.83
C TRP A 126 2.07 5.71 14.38
N VAL A 127 2.21 4.61 13.66
CA VAL A 127 3.45 4.23 12.98
C VAL A 127 3.19 4.32 11.49
N LEU A 128 4.06 5.04 10.78
CA LEU A 128 4.13 5.04 9.34
C LEU A 128 5.29 4.13 8.93
N ASP A 129 4.99 2.99 8.31
CA ASP A 129 6.01 2.14 7.72
C ASP A 129 6.49 2.80 6.42
N LEU A 130 7.81 3.00 6.27
CA LEU A 130 8.35 3.64 5.08
C LEU A 130 8.15 2.75 3.86
N PRO A 131 7.61 3.27 2.74
CA PRO A 131 7.46 2.48 1.53
C PRO A 131 8.83 1.98 1.03
N PRO A 132 8.95 0.70 0.67
CA PRO A 132 10.15 0.18 0.06
C PRO A 132 10.33 0.76 -1.35
N ALA A 133 11.59 0.96 -1.76
CA ALA A 133 11.92 1.44 -3.11
C ALA A 133 11.36 0.52 -4.21
N ASP A 134 11.37 -0.79 -3.98
CA ASP A 134 10.72 -1.78 -4.85
C ASP A 134 9.60 -2.50 -4.10
N ARG A 135 8.38 -1.96 -4.23
CA ARG A 135 7.15 -2.50 -3.62
C ARG A 135 6.81 -3.90 -4.10
N VAL A 136 7.08 -4.20 -5.37
CA VAL A 136 6.69 -5.47 -5.97
C VAL A 136 7.66 -6.57 -5.54
N ALA A 137 8.96 -6.27 -5.52
CA ALA A 137 9.95 -7.18 -4.95
C ALA A 137 9.65 -7.45 -3.48
N ARG A 138 9.37 -6.41 -2.68
CA ARG A 138 9.04 -6.58 -1.27
C ARG A 138 7.78 -7.41 -1.04
N LEU A 139 6.74 -7.19 -1.84
CA LEU A 139 5.53 -8.01 -1.78
C LEU A 139 5.84 -9.47 -2.14
N ALA A 140 6.63 -9.71 -3.18
CA ALA A 140 7.04 -11.05 -3.57
C ALA A 140 7.86 -11.77 -2.50
N GLU A 141 8.77 -11.07 -1.80
CA GLU A 141 9.51 -11.60 -0.65
C GLU A 141 8.56 -12.05 0.47
N LEU A 142 7.60 -11.19 0.85
CA LEU A 142 6.63 -11.49 1.90
C LEU A 142 5.76 -12.70 1.54
N VAL A 143 5.28 -12.77 0.29
CA VAL A 143 4.48 -13.92 -0.17
C VAL A 143 5.34 -15.19 -0.18
N ARG A 144 6.57 -15.13 -0.69
CA ARG A 144 7.45 -16.30 -0.82
C ARG A 144 8.04 -16.81 0.49
N ALA A 145 8.05 -15.99 1.54
CA ALA A 145 8.34 -16.45 2.89
C ALA A 145 7.35 -17.54 3.38
N HIS A 146 6.13 -17.53 2.84
CA HIS A 146 5.08 -18.52 3.15
C HIS A 146 4.75 -19.45 1.98
N HIS A 147 4.91 -18.98 0.74
CA HIS A 147 4.65 -19.71 -0.50
C HIS A 147 5.84 -19.59 -1.46
N PRO A 148 6.93 -20.36 -1.26
CA PRO A 148 8.21 -20.15 -1.97
C PRO A 148 8.11 -20.15 -3.50
N GLU A 149 7.17 -20.91 -4.06
CA GLU A 149 6.95 -21.08 -5.50
C GLU A 149 5.90 -20.10 -6.07
N ALA A 150 5.44 -19.11 -5.29
CA ALA A 150 4.43 -18.17 -5.74
C ALA A 150 4.89 -17.35 -6.96
N GLY A 151 4.09 -17.42 -8.03
CA GLY A 151 4.26 -16.63 -9.26
C GLY A 151 3.27 -15.47 -9.37
N LEU A 152 2.09 -15.59 -8.74
CA LEU A 152 1.07 -14.55 -8.74
C LEU A 152 0.15 -14.66 -7.53
N VAL A 153 -0.54 -13.56 -7.24
CA VAL A 153 -1.55 -13.47 -6.17
C VAL A 153 -2.84 -12.91 -6.74
N THR A 154 -3.98 -13.52 -6.42
CA THR A 154 -5.30 -12.96 -6.72
C THR A 154 -5.73 -12.06 -5.58
N VAL A 155 -6.00 -10.79 -5.88
CA VAL A 155 -6.40 -9.77 -4.89
C VAL A 155 -7.77 -9.19 -5.23
N GLU A 156 -8.50 -8.82 -4.19
CA GLU A 156 -9.75 -8.07 -4.28
C GLU A 156 -9.56 -6.71 -3.60
N PHE A 157 -9.84 -5.64 -4.35
CA PHE A 157 -9.82 -4.28 -3.85
C PHE A 157 -11.24 -3.81 -3.50
N SER A 158 -11.41 -3.19 -2.35
CA SER A 158 -12.69 -2.63 -1.91
C SER A 158 -12.44 -1.31 -1.20
N GLY A 159 -12.50 -0.22 -1.97
CA GLY A 159 -12.15 1.12 -1.47
C GLY A 159 -10.68 1.18 -1.04
N ASP A 160 -10.47 1.42 0.25
CA ASP A 160 -9.17 1.51 0.93
C ASP A 160 -8.67 0.15 1.46
N LYS A 161 -9.33 -0.95 1.09
CA LYS A 161 -8.98 -2.31 1.53
C LYS A 161 -8.54 -3.18 0.37
N CYS A 162 -7.57 -4.04 0.66
CA CYS A 162 -7.17 -5.12 -0.21
C CYS A 162 -7.25 -6.43 0.58
N ARG A 163 -7.78 -7.47 -0.05
CA ARG A 163 -7.76 -8.84 0.47
C ARG A 163 -7.11 -9.77 -0.55
N VAL A 164 -6.22 -10.64 -0.09
CA VAL A 164 -5.75 -11.75 -0.92
C VAL A 164 -6.79 -12.86 -0.92
N LEU A 165 -7.20 -13.27 -2.12
CA LEU A 165 -8.13 -14.37 -2.33
C LEU A 165 -7.43 -15.70 -2.57
N ASN A 166 -6.29 -15.69 -3.27
CA ASN A 166 -5.56 -16.89 -3.64
C ASN A 166 -4.08 -16.60 -3.97
N VAL A 167 -3.22 -17.62 -3.85
CA VAL A 167 -1.82 -17.61 -4.31
C VAL A 167 -1.67 -18.71 -5.35
N THR A 168 -1.16 -18.39 -6.54
CA THR A 168 -0.90 -19.41 -7.58
C THR A 168 0.60 -19.61 -7.77
N HIS A 169 0.98 -20.88 -7.81
CA HIS A 169 2.37 -21.32 -7.89
C HIS A 169 2.83 -21.36 -9.36
N ALA A 170 4.08 -21.01 -9.62
CA ALA A 170 4.62 -20.86 -10.98
C ALA A 170 4.60 -22.17 -11.79
N ASP A 171 4.54 -23.32 -11.13
CA ASP A 171 4.51 -24.65 -11.76
C ASP A 171 3.11 -25.03 -12.32
N VAL A 172 2.10 -24.17 -12.15
CA VAL A 172 0.77 -24.36 -12.74
C VAL A 172 0.78 -23.83 -14.17
N THR A 173 1.09 -24.70 -15.13
CA THR A 173 1.20 -24.40 -16.58
C THR A 173 -0.12 -23.99 -17.24
N GLU A 174 -1.25 -24.18 -16.57
CA GLU A 174 -2.57 -23.78 -17.05
C GLU A 174 -3.19 -22.75 -16.10
N LEU A 175 -3.05 -21.46 -16.45
CA LEU A 175 -3.89 -20.40 -15.89
C LEU A 175 -5.32 -20.58 -16.42
N SER A 176 -6.00 -21.62 -15.95
CA SER A 176 -7.39 -21.84 -16.25
C SER A 176 -8.21 -20.74 -15.59
N ILE A 177 -9.09 -20.09 -16.37
CA ILE A 177 -9.99 -19.02 -15.90
C ILE A 177 -10.83 -19.48 -14.69
N ASP A 178 -10.99 -20.79 -14.49
CA ASP A 178 -11.67 -21.37 -13.33
C ASP A 178 -10.91 -21.20 -12.00
N LEU A 179 -9.58 -21.01 -12.00
CA LEU A 179 -8.79 -20.65 -10.79
C LEU A 179 -9.04 -19.21 -10.32
N ILE A 180 -9.55 -18.36 -11.21
CA ILE A 180 -9.92 -16.97 -10.93
C ILE A 180 -11.27 -16.92 -10.18
N ALA A 181 -12.08 -17.97 -10.31
CA ALA A 181 -13.35 -18.16 -9.63
C ALA A 181 -13.33 -19.37 -8.67
N GLY A 182 -12.14 -19.73 -8.15
CA GLY A 182 -12.03 -20.71 -7.08
C GLY A 182 -12.87 -20.28 -5.87
N PRO A 183 -13.43 -21.24 -5.10
CA PRO A 183 -14.37 -20.91 -4.03
C PRO A 183 -13.74 -19.86 -3.12
N THR A 184 -14.41 -18.72 -3.00
CA THR A 184 -14.17 -17.79 -1.89
C THR A 184 -14.03 -18.67 -0.65
N PRO A 185 -12.92 -18.64 0.11
CA PRO A 185 -12.87 -19.40 1.34
C PRO A 185 -14.03 -18.90 2.19
N SER A 186 -15.06 -19.74 2.26
CA SER A 186 -16.31 -19.46 2.89
C SER A 186 -16.03 -19.45 4.39
N GLY A 187 -15.76 -18.26 4.93
CA GLY A 187 -15.83 -17.97 6.35
C GLY A 187 -15.14 -18.94 7.30
N GLY A 188 -13.99 -19.52 6.90
CA GLY A 188 -13.14 -20.35 7.76
C GLY A 188 -11.87 -19.59 8.12
N GLU A 189 -11.58 -19.51 9.41
CA GLU A 189 -10.68 -18.58 10.10
C GLU A 189 -9.16 -18.74 9.87
N ASP A 190 -8.71 -19.43 8.83
CA ASP A 190 -7.27 -19.60 8.56
C ASP A 190 -6.79 -18.58 7.53
N SER A 191 -6.25 -17.45 8.02
CA SER A 191 -5.50 -16.52 7.17
C SER A 191 -4.28 -17.25 6.58
N LEU A 192 -3.98 -16.98 5.30
CA LEU A 192 -2.86 -17.61 4.56
C LEU A 192 -1.49 -17.36 5.20
N TRP A 193 -1.41 -16.40 6.11
CA TRP A 193 -0.21 -15.95 6.79
C TRP A 193 -0.59 -15.18 8.07
N PRO A 194 0.38 -14.83 8.93
CA PRO A 194 0.12 -14.00 10.11
C PRO A 194 -0.52 -12.64 9.75
N LYS A 195 -1.33 -12.09 10.68
CA LYS A 195 -2.06 -10.82 10.48
C LYS A 195 -1.19 -9.65 10.05
N GLU A 196 0.03 -9.58 10.58
CA GLU A 196 0.97 -8.50 10.22
C GLU A 196 1.47 -8.65 8.78
N THR A 197 1.79 -9.87 8.35
CA THR A 197 2.10 -10.17 6.94
C THR A 197 0.93 -9.82 6.02
N GLU A 198 -0.30 -10.13 6.44
CA GLU A 198 -1.52 -9.77 5.70
C GLU A 198 -1.65 -8.27 5.50
N ARG A 199 -1.48 -7.52 6.59
CA ARG A 199 -1.52 -6.06 6.56
C ARG A 199 -0.47 -5.50 5.60
N GLN A 200 0.77 -5.99 5.68
CA GLN A 200 1.87 -5.53 4.81
C GLN A 200 1.61 -5.85 3.33
N ILE A 201 1.13 -7.05 3.01
CA ILE A 201 0.79 -7.44 1.63
C ILE A 201 -0.36 -6.57 1.11
N SER A 202 -1.42 -6.38 1.89
CA SER A 202 -2.56 -5.54 1.51
C SER A 202 -2.15 -4.08 1.31
N ALA A 203 -1.29 -3.55 2.18
CA ALA A 203 -0.74 -2.20 2.07
C ALA A 203 0.06 -2.00 0.77
N LEU A 204 0.97 -2.94 0.47
CA LEU A 204 1.78 -2.88 -0.75
C LEU A 204 0.91 -3.03 -2.01
N ALA A 205 -0.09 -3.90 -1.99
CA ALA A 205 -1.02 -4.07 -3.11
C ALA A 205 -1.83 -2.80 -3.40
N LEU A 206 -2.29 -2.08 -2.36
CA LEU A 206 -2.97 -0.79 -2.50
C LEU A 206 -2.06 0.28 -3.09
N GLN A 207 -0.80 0.34 -2.64
CA GLN A 207 0.19 1.28 -3.20
C GLN A 207 0.50 0.96 -4.67
N ILE A 208 0.66 -0.33 -5.02
CA ILE A 208 0.84 -0.76 -6.41
C ILE A 208 -0.37 -0.36 -7.27
N GLN A 209 -1.59 -0.45 -6.73
CA GLN A 209 -2.81 -0.01 -7.43
C GLN A 209 -2.86 1.50 -7.63
N ALA A 210 -2.39 2.28 -6.65
CA ALA A 210 -2.36 3.74 -6.71
C ALA A 210 -1.31 4.28 -7.70
N LEU A 211 -0.19 3.58 -7.88
CA LEU A 211 0.90 3.99 -8.76
C LEU A 211 0.67 3.53 -10.22
N PRO A 212 0.46 4.45 -11.19
CA PRO A 212 0.06 4.07 -12.55
C PRO A 212 1.06 3.17 -13.27
N HIS A 213 2.36 3.40 -13.07
CA HIS A 213 3.42 2.65 -13.72
C HIS A 213 3.53 1.22 -13.18
N LEU A 214 3.42 1.01 -11.85
CA LEU A 214 3.41 -0.32 -11.25
C LEU A 214 2.13 -1.07 -11.58
N ARG A 215 0.97 -0.40 -11.48
CA ARG A 215 -0.32 -0.99 -11.83
C ARG A 215 -0.33 -1.53 -13.27
N ALA A 216 0.16 -0.74 -14.22
CA ALA A 216 0.18 -1.13 -15.63
C ALA A 216 1.07 -2.36 -15.91
N GLN A 217 2.10 -2.58 -15.09
CA GLN A 217 3.06 -3.67 -15.26
C GLN A 217 2.67 -4.93 -14.48
N HIS A 218 2.10 -4.78 -13.28
CA HIS A 218 1.94 -5.88 -12.34
C HIS A 218 0.50 -6.26 -12.04
N LEU A 219 -0.49 -5.43 -12.39
CA LEU A 219 -1.90 -5.71 -12.13
C LEU A 219 -2.68 -5.98 -13.41
N VAL A 220 -3.21 -7.20 -13.51
CA VAL A 220 -4.14 -7.59 -14.57
C VAL A 220 -5.54 -7.63 -13.97
N ARG A 221 -6.42 -6.72 -14.38
CA ARG A 221 -7.82 -6.72 -13.91
C ARG A 221 -8.52 -7.99 -14.37
N VAL A 222 -9.27 -8.61 -13.46
CA VAL A 222 -10.08 -9.77 -13.79
C VAL A 222 -11.52 -9.56 -13.37
N GLY A 223 -12.43 -9.68 -14.35
CA GLY A 223 -13.86 -9.45 -14.15
C GLY A 223 -14.40 -8.26 -14.96
N GLY A 224 -15.68 -7.96 -14.75
CA GLY A 224 -16.35 -6.84 -15.38
C GLY A 224 -16.09 -5.52 -14.63
N PRO A 225 -16.65 -4.40 -15.08
CA PRO A 225 -16.45 -3.08 -14.45
C PRO A 225 -17.00 -2.96 -13.02
N ALA A 226 -17.66 -3.99 -12.49
CA ALA A 226 -18.15 -4.07 -11.11
C ALA A 226 -17.25 -4.92 -10.19
N THR A 227 -16.38 -5.75 -10.76
CA THR A 227 -15.47 -6.64 -10.02
C THR A 227 -14.12 -5.96 -9.89
N HIS A 228 -13.69 -5.71 -8.66
CA HIS A 228 -12.41 -5.07 -8.34
C HIS A 228 -11.34 -6.13 -8.02
N THR A 229 -11.39 -7.26 -8.74
CA THR A 229 -10.42 -8.34 -8.60
C THR A 229 -9.28 -8.12 -9.60
N ALA A 230 -8.06 -8.39 -9.18
CA ALA A 230 -6.88 -8.33 -10.04
C ALA A 230 -5.93 -9.48 -9.74
N LEU A 231 -5.13 -9.85 -10.75
CA LEU A 231 -3.96 -10.70 -10.59
C LEU A 231 -2.76 -9.79 -10.40
N LEU A 232 -2.03 -10.00 -9.31
CA LEU A 232 -0.78 -9.33 -9.00
C LEU A 232 0.38 -10.27 -9.35
N LEU A 233 1.13 -9.89 -10.38
CA LEU A 233 2.26 -10.67 -10.90
C LEU A 233 3.51 -10.45 -10.03
N LEU A 234 4.08 -11.53 -9.52
CA LEU A 234 5.29 -11.48 -8.71
C LEU A 234 6.53 -11.63 -9.61
N PRO A 235 7.52 -10.74 -9.53
CA PRO A 235 8.76 -10.88 -10.29
C PRO A 235 9.43 -12.19 -9.94
N LEU A 236 9.88 -12.95 -10.94
CA LEU A 236 10.69 -14.14 -10.70
C LEU A 236 11.96 -13.73 -9.98
N THR A 237 12.34 -14.45 -8.93
CA THR A 237 13.68 -14.33 -8.37
C THR A 237 14.64 -14.62 -9.51
N GLN A 238 15.46 -13.64 -9.91
CA GLN A 238 16.61 -13.92 -10.75
C GLN A 238 17.51 -14.85 -9.94
N THR A 239 17.37 -16.15 -10.15
CA THR A 239 18.44 -17.07 -9.82
C THR A 239 19.61 -16.60 -10.64
N ASN A 240 20.63 -16.05 -9.97
CA ASN A 240 21.95 -15.83 -10.55
C ASN A 240 22.41 -17.16 -11.13
N THR A 241 22.08 -17.40 -12.39
CA THR A 241 22.76 -18.37 -13.24
C THR A 241 24.10 -17.75 -13.58
N ARG A 242 24.99 -17.70 -12.58
CA ARG A 242 26.42 -17.78 -12.83
C ARG A 242 26.67 -19.20 -13.33
N GLY A 243 26.38 -19.39 -14.61
CA GLY A 243 26.94 -20.46 -15.42
C GLY A 243 28.35 -20.06 -15.83
N GLU A 244 29.26 -21.00 -15.61
CA GLU A 244 30.70 -21.00 -15.82
C GLU A 244 31.16 -20.55 -17.22
#